data_AF-A0A7D8YVD1-F1
#
_entry.id   AF-A0A7D8YVD1-F1
#
_cell.length_a   1.000
_cell.length_b   1.000
_cell.length_c   1.000
_cell.angle_alpha   90.00
_cell.angle_beta   90.00
_cell.angle_gamma   90.00
#
_symmetry.space_group_name_H-M   'P 1'
#
loop_
_entity.id
_entity.type
_entity.pdbx_description
1 polymer ?
#
loop_
_entity_poly.entity_id
_entity_poly.type
_entity_poly.pdbx_seq_one_letter_code
_entity_poly.pdbx_strand_id
1 'polypeptide(L)'
;MDEGFANRLWVETGLRELVCGGEEDVEGEKVMSPEERKELWGGEPLGLNPSIRIYRYTKGQYFDCHYDESNVLTLNTKPTPMPAKTTWTFLLYLTSSATGCQGGETAFYPDDLPGKKPAIEKEIVVGLETGMALLHKHGNDCMLHEGREVTDGEKWVIRTDICVKREKSRFAD
;
A
#
# COMPACT_ATOMS: atom_id res chain seq x y z
N MET A 1 -7.76 -11.39 -11.94
CA MET A 1 -6.77 -11.57 -10.85
C MET A 1 -5.57 -12.27 -11.45
N ASP A 2 -4.36 -11.83 -11.11
CA ASP A 2 -3.11 -12.43 -11.60
C ASP A 2 -2.22 -12.80 -10.40
N GLU A 3 -2.35 -14.06 -9.96
CA GLU A 3 -1.59 -14.61 -8.83
C GLU A 3 -0.10 -14.71 -9.16
N GLY A 4 0.24 -15.00 -10.41
CA GLY A 4 1.62 -15.13 -10.86
C GLY A 4 2.34 -13.80 -10.74
N PHE A 5 1.75 -12.74 -11.30
CA PHE A 5 2.32 -11.40 -11.22
C PHE A 5 2.42 -10.90 -9.78
N ALA A 6 1.39 -11.09 -8.95
CA ALA A 6 1.42 -10.71 -7.53
C ALA A 6 2.52 -11.45 -6.77
N ASN A 7 2.69 -12.76 -6.99
CA ASN A 7 3.73 -13.53 -6.35
C ASN A 7 5.12 -13.07 -6.81
N ARG A 8 5.34 -12.85 -8.10
CA ARG A 8 6.63 -12.36 -8.63
C ARG A 8 6.98 -10.98 -8.08
N LEU A 9 6.03 -10.05 -8.08
CA LEU A 9 6.22 -8.72 -7.48
C LEU A 9 6.59 -8.83 -6.00
N TRP A 10 6.00 -9.78 -5.27
CA TRP A 10 6.30 -10.01 -3.87
C TRP A 10 7.69 -10.62 -3.63
N VAL A 11 8.07 -11.68 -4.36
CA VAL A 11 9.27 -12.49 -4.05
C VAL A 11 10.51 -12.17 -4.89
N GLU A 12 10.36 -11.55 -6.07
CA GLU A 12 11.47 -11.31 -7.00
C GLU A 12 12.00 -9.86 -6.95
N THR A 13 11.42 -8.98 -6.12
CA THR A 13 11.76 -7.54 -6.10
C THR A 13 12.41 -7.05 -4.81
N GLY A 14 12.58 -7.91 -3.81
CA GLY A 14 13.01 -7.51 -2.46
C GLY A 14 11.87 -6.99 -1.57
N LEU A 15 10.64 -6.87 -2.10
CA LEU A 15 9.50 -6.33 -1.34
C LEU A 15 9.15 -7.18 -0.12
N ARG A 16 9.15 -8.52 -0.25
CA ARG A 16 8.91 -9.42 0.86
C ARG A 16 9.93 -9.19 1.98
N GLU A 17 11.19 -9.05 1.66
CA GLU A 17 12.28 -8.86 2.61
C GLU A 17 12.12 -7.52 3.34
N LEU A 18 11.76 -6.45 2.63
CA LEU A 18 11.47 -5.15 3.25
C LEU A 18 10.27 -5.22 4.21
N VAL A 19 9.18 -5.87 3.79
CA VAL A 19 7.93 -5.95 4.57
C VAL A 19 8.05 -6.93 5.75
N CYS A 20 8.64 -8.10 5.54
CA CYS A 20 8.77 -9.15 6.55
C CYS A 20 10.02 -9.03 7.42
N GLY A 21 11.00 -8.21 7.01
CA GLY A 21 12.32 -8.12 7.64
C GLY A 21 13.30 -9.09 6.98
N GLY A 22 14.44 -8.58 6.53
CA GLY A 22 15.56 -9.38 6.06
C GLY A 22 16.46 -9.85 7.21
N GLU A 23 17.40 -10.75 6.91
CA GLU A 23 18.42 -11.21 7.86
C GLU A 23 19.55 -10.19 8.06
N GLU A 24 19.66 -9.18 7.20
CA GLU A 24 20.77 -8.21 7.20
C GLU A 24 20.37 -6.88 7.83
N ASP A 25 21.12 -6.52 8.86
CA ASP A 25 21.10 -5.22 9.53
C ASP A 25 21.40 -4.11 8.52
N VAL A 26 20.44 -3.20 8.28
CA VAL A 26 20.81 -1.88 7.76
C VAL A 26 21.56 -1.19 8.90
N GLU A 27 22.88 -1.03 8.77
CA GLU A 27 23.74 -0.47 9.82
C GLU A 27 23.13 0.79 10.43
N GLY A 28 22.75 0.71 11.71
CA GLY A 28 22.23 1.85 12.48
C GLY A 28 20.71 1.89 12.70
N GLU A 29 19.92 0.98 12.14
CA GLU A 29 18.47 0.91 12.39
C GLU A 29 18.10 -0.11 13.48
N LYS A 30 17.18 0.25 14.38
CA LYS A 30 16.62 -0.67 15.37
C LYS A 30 15.81 -1.74 14.64
N VAL A 31 16.27 -2.99 14.68
CA VAL A 31 15.53 -4.13 14.15
C VAL A 31 14.20 -4.27 14.92
N MET A 32 13.08 -4.13 14.20
CA MET A 32 11.74 -4.36 14.77
C MET A 32 11.61 -5.81 15.23
N SER A 33 11.06 -6.02 16.44
CA SER A 33 10.71 -7.36 16.89
C SER A 33 9.62 -7.98 16.00
N PRO A 34 9.47 -9.31 15.98
CA PRO A 34 8.36 -9.96 15.27
C PRO A 34 6.98 -9.42 15.68
N GLU A 35 6.80 -9.07 16.95
CA GLU A 35 5.57 -8.49 17.50
C GLU A 35 5.35 -7.06 17.01
N GLU A 36 6.37 -6.19 17.09
CA GLU A 36 6.31 -4.81 16.58
C GLU A 36 5.96 -4.81 15.08
N ARG A 37 6.54 -5.74 14.31
CA ARG A 37 6.27 -5.89 12.88
C ARG A 37 4.86 -6.40 12.61
N LYS A 38 4.39 -7.40 13.37
CA LYS A 38 3.01 -7.89 13.26
C LYS A 38 2.00 -6.79 13.56
N GLU A 39 2.27 -5.96 14.56
CA GLU A 39 1.45 -4.81 14.92
C GLU A 39 1.40 -3.76 13.80
N LEU A 40 2.56 -3.40 13.23
CA LEU A 40 2.66 -2.47 12.10
C LEU A 40 1.75 -2.87 10.93
N TRP A 41 1.83 -4.13 10.51
CA TRP A 41 1.06 -4.65 9.38
C TRP A 41 -0.39 -5.02 9.72
N GLY A 42 -0.75 -5.06 11.01
CA GLY A 42 -2.07 -5.46 11.49
C GLY A 42 -2.34 -6.96 11.36
N GLY A 43 -1.28 -7.78 11.33
CA GLY A 43 -1.28 -9.23 11.15
C GLY A 43 0.02 -9.75 10.54
N GLU A 44 0.12 -11.08 10.37
CA GLU A 44 1.23 -11.74 9.68
C GLU A 44 1.11 -11.48 8.16
N PRO A 45 2.06 -10.78 7.50
CA PRO A 45 2.03 -10.58 6.06
C PRO A 45 2.12 -11.91 5.29
N LEU A 46 1.23 -12.10 4.32
CA LEU A 46 1.15 -13.32 3.51
C LEU A 46 1.57 -13.11 2.06
N GLY A 47 1.48 -11.88 1.57
CA GLY A 47 1.74 -11.53 0.17
C GLY A 47 0.89 -10.35 -0.29
N LEU A 48 0.74 -10.22 -1.61
CA LEU A 48 -0.03 -9.16 -2.25
C LEU A 48 -1.41 -9.65 -2.71
N ASN A 49 -2.36 -8.73 -2.78
CA ASN A 49 -3.67 -8.98 -3.37
C ASN A 49 -3.53 -9.27 -4.89
N PRO A 50 -3.96 -10.45 -5.38
CA PRO A 50 -3.89 -10.79 -6.81
C PRO A 50 -4.77 -9.91 -7.72
N SER A 51 -5.67 -9.11 -7.15
CA SER A 51 -6.44 -8.09 -7.86
C SER A 51 -5.61 -6.83 -8.14
N ILE A 52 -4.50 -7.00 -8.85
CA ILE A 52 -3.61 -5.91 -9.26
C ILE A 52 -4.32 -5.00 -10.27
N ARG A 53 -4.18 -3.69 -10.08
CA ARG A 53 -4.70 -2.66 -10.98
C ARG A 53 -3.53 -1.85 -11.52
N ILE A 54 -3.58 -1.55 -12.81
CA ILE A 54 -2.64 -0.62 -13.45
C ILE A 54 -3.47 0.58 -13.87
N TYR A 55 -3.19 1.72 -13.26
CA TYR A 55 -3.87 2.97 -13.60
C TYR A 55 -3.01 3.80 -14.54
N ARG A 56 -3.69 4.45 -15.48
CA ARG A 56 -3.14 5.48 -16.36
C ARG A 56 -3.97 6.74 -16.17
N TYR A 57 -3.32 7.83 -15.79
CA TYR A 57 -3.92 9.15 -15.73
C TYR A 57 -3.25 10.04 -16.78
N THR A 58 -4.04 10.57 -17.70
CA THR A 58 -3.60 11.57 -18.68
C THR A 58 -3.78 12.97 -18.12
N LYS A 59 -3.19 13.97 -18.77
CA LYS A 59 -3.39 15.39 -18.45
C LYS A 59 -4.86 15.74 -18.15
N GLY A 60 -5.09 16.43 -17.04
CA GLY A 60 -6.41 16.84 -16.55
C GLY A 60 -7.14 15.77 -15.72
N GLN A 61 -6.63 14.53 -15.67
CA GLN A 61 -7.21 13.48 -14.83
C GLN A 61 -6.58 13.46 -13.44
N TYR A 62 -7.41 13.12 -12.47
CA TYR A 62 -7.08 13.01 -11.06
C TYR A 62 -7.95 11.92 -10.42
N PHE A 63 -7.72 11.63 -9.14
CA PHE A 63 -8.60 10.82 -8.33
C PHE A 63 -8.90 11.55 -7.03
N ASP A 64 -10.15 11.99 -6.88
CA ASP A 64 -10.65 12.79 -5.74
C ASP A 64 -10.27 12.21 -4.37
N CYS A 65 -10.29 13.08 -3.36
CA CYS A 65 -10.15 12.70 -1.96
C CYS A 65 -11.06 11.53 -1.57
N HIS A 66 -10.47 10.45 -1.05
CA HIS A 66 -11.17 9.25 -0.62
C HIS A 66 -10.45 8.55 0.53
N TYR A 67 -11.13 7.52 1.06
CA TYR A 67 -10.56 6.53 1.95
C TYR A 67 -10.61 5.17 1.26
N ASP A 68 -9.52 4.41 1.38
CA ASP A 68 -9.45 3.03 0.91
C ASP A 68 -10.02 2.09 1.98
N GLU A 69 -10.73 1.05 1.56
CA GLU A 69 -11.35 0.07 2.46
C GLU A 69 -10.57 -1.26 2.52
N SER A 70 -10.69 -1.95 3.65
CA SER A 70 -10.14 -3.31 3.79
C SER A 70 -11.00 -4.33 3.03
N ASN A 71 -10.33 -5.28 2.37
CA ASN A 71 -10.96 -6.41 1.71
C ASN A 71 -10.64 -7.70 2.45
N VAL A 72 -11.62 -8.59 2.57
CA VAL A 72 -11.42 -9.97 3.04
C VAL A 72 -11.34 -10.88 1.82
N LEU A 73 -10.33 -11.74 1.78
CA LEU A 73 -10.09 -12.66 0.68
C LEU A 73 -9.47 -13.96 1.18
N THR A 74 -9.42 -14.96 0.30
CA THR A 74 -8.60 -16.16 0.50
C THR A 74 -7.41 -16.06 -0.43
N LEU A 75 -6.20 -16.01 0.14
CA LEU A 75 -4.97 -15.99 -0.64
C LEU A 75 -4.54 -17.44 -0.92
N ASN A 76 -4.18 -17.73 -2.17
CA ASN A 76 -3.74 -19.06 -2.59
C ASN A 76 -2.28 -19.34 -2.16
N THR A 77 -2.05 -19.33 -0.85
CA THR A 77 -0.76 -19.64 -0.23
C THR A 77 -0.44 -21.14 -0.31
N LYS A 78 0.84 -21.49 -0.18
CA LYS A 78 1.30 -22.89 -0.08
C LYS A 78 1.60 -23.25 1.39
N PRO A 79 1.28 -24.48 1.84
CA PRO A 79 0.70 -25.60 1.10
C PRO A 79 -0.82 -25.50 0.91
N THR A 80 -1.51 -24.66 1.69
CA THR A 80 -2.96 -24.50 1.64
C THR A 80 -3.35 -23.03 1.54
N PRO A 81 -4.48 -22.71 0.88
CA PRO A 81 -5.01 -21.34 0.87
C PRO A 81 -5.30 -20.83 2.27
N MET A 82 -5.00 -19.56 2.53
CA MET A 82 -5.20 -18.94 3.84
C MET A 82 -6.21 -17.79 3.78
N PRO A 83 -7.14 -17.71 4.74
CA PRO A 83 -7.97 -16.52 4.93
C PRO A 83 -7.09 -15.30 5.24
N ALA A 84 -7.31 -14.23 4.51
CA ALA A 84 -6.56 -12.99 4.58
C ALA A 84 -7.49 -11.77 4.66
N LYS A 85 -6.93 -10.66 5.13
CA LYS A 85 -7.50 -9.31 4.99
C LYS A 85 -6.43 -8.39 4.41
N THR A 86 -6.82 -7.38 3.64
CA THR A 86 -5.89 -6.33 3.22
C THR A 86 -5.75 -5.28 4.31
N THR A 87 -4.55 -4.76 4.55
CA THR A 87 -4.31 -3.72 5.60
C THR A 87 -3.57 -2.48 5.13
N TRP A 88 -2.82 -2.57 4.03
CA TRP A 88 -2.12 -1.44 3.43
C TRP A 88 -2.33 -1.42 1.92
N THR A 89 -2.56 -0.25 1.36
CA THR A 89 -2.46 0.00 -0.08
C THR A 89 -0.99 0.08 -0.45
N PHE A 90 -0.62 -0.59 -1.54
CA PHE A 90 0.71 -0.55 -2.15
C PHE A 90 0.59 0.11 -3.52
N LEU A 91 1.28 1.24 -3.71
CA LEU A 91 1.42 1.94 -4.99
C LEU A 91 2.86 1.85 -5.47
N LEU A 92 3.07 1.39 -6.70
CA LEU A 92 4.38 1.44 -7.36
C LEU A 92 4.29 2.41 -8.55
N TYR A 93 5.03 3.51 -8.46
CA TYR A 93 5.07 4.51 -9.52
C TYR A 93 5.96 4.05 -10.67
N LEU A 94 5.42 4.08 -11.89
CA LEU A 94 6.13 3.69 -13.11
C LEU A 94 6.62 4.89 -13.93
N THR A 95 6.31 6.10 -13.47
CA THR A 95 6.60 7.37 -14.14
C THR A 95 7.06 8.40 -13.13
N SER A 96 7.76 9.41 -13.62
CA SER A 96 8.21 10.57 -12.86
C SER A 96 8.32 11.81 -13.75
N SER A 97 8.78 12.92 -13.20
CA SER A 97 9.12 14.12 -14.00
C SER A 97 10.16 13.82 -15.08
N ALA A 98 11.10 12.91 -14.82
CA ALA A 98 12.11 12.47 -15.79
C ALA A 98 11.51 11.72 -17.00
N THR A 99 10.33 11.11 -16.84
CA THR A 99 9.58 10.48 -17.94
C THR A 99 8.57 11.43 -18.58
N GLY A 100 8.59 12.72 -18.22
CA GLY A 100 7.69 13.75 -18.74
C GLY A 100 6.35 13.88 -18.01
N CYS A 101 6.13 13.19 -16.89
CA CYS A 101 4.91 13.32 -16.09
C CYS A 101 5.04 14.47 -15.08
N GLN A 102 4.16 15.47 -15.16
CA GLN A 102 4.09 16.60 -14.23
C GLN A 102 2.78 16.58 -13.44
N GLY A 103 2.81 17.04 -12.18
CA GLY A 103 1.72 16.85 -11.23
C GLY A 103 1.53 15.37 -10.89
N GLY A 104 0.29 14.98 -10.58
CA GLY A 104 -0.04 13.58 -10.31
C GLY A 104 0.44 13.05 -8.96
N GLU A 105 0.82 13.92 -8.02
CA GLU A 105 1.28 13.52 -6.70
C GLU A 105 0.19 12.75 -5.93
N THR A 106 0.61 11.90 -4.99
CA THR A 106 -0.32 11.34 -4.00
C THR A 106 -0.26 12.20 -2.75
N ALA A 107 -1.38 12.83 -2.39
CA ALA A 107 -1.44 13.76 -1.26
C ALA A 107 -2.32 13.20 -0.15
N PHE A 108 -1.85 13.33 1.09
CA PHE A 108 -2.54 12.92 2.31
C PHE A 108 -2.88 14.14 3.14
N TYR A 109 -4.10 14.21 3.66
CA TYR A 109 -4.65 15.38 4.34
C TYR A 109 -4.92 15.09 5.83
N PRO A 110 -4.85 16.10 6.70
CA PRO A 110 -5.39 16.00 8.05
C PRO A 110 -6.88 15.62 8.00
N ASP A 111 -7.27 14.58 8.75
CA ASP A 111 -8.69 14.26 8.95
C ASP A 111 -9.37 15.42 9.71
N ASP A 112 -10.52 15.88 9.21
CA ASP A 112 -11.41 16.82 9.94
C ASP A 112 -12.60 16.07 10.56
N LEU A 113 -12.35 14.85 11.03
CA LEU A 113 -13.39 14.00 11.63
C LEU A 113 -13.72 14.46 13.06
N PRO A 114 -14.99 14.72 13.40
CA PRO A 114 -15.38 15.16 14.72
C PRO A 114 -14.91 14.22 15.82
N GLY A 115 -14.22 14.75 16.84
CA GLY A 115 -13.78 13.99 18.01
C GLY A 115 -12.51 13.15 17.82
N LYS A 116 -11.87 13.18 16.64
CA LYS A 116 -10.58 12.52 16.39
C LYS A 116 -9.52 13.60 16.19
N LYS A 117 -8.43 13.54 16.97
CA LYS A 117 -7.26 14.40 16.68
C LYS A 117 -6.63 13.91 15.37
N PRO A 118 -6.34 14.79 14.40
CA PRO A 118 -5.73 14.36 13.15
C PRO A 118 -4.34 13.77 13.41
N ALA A 119 -4.00 12.72 12.63
CA ALA A 119 -2.70 12.06 12.72
C ALA A 119 -1.55 12.95 12.22
N ILE A 120 -1.85 13.93 11.36
CA ILE A 120 -0.92 14.89 10.77
C ILE A 120 -1.49 16.31 10.90
N GLU A 121 -0.62 17.31 11.04
CA GLU A 121 -1.05 18.71 11.17
C GLU A 121 -1.17 19.43 9.82
N LYS A 122 -0.45 18.94 8.80
CA LYS A 122 -0.40 19.52 7.45
C LYS A 122 -0.38 18.41 6.43
N GLU A 123 -0.78 18.74 5.20
CA GLU A 123 -0.74 17.79 4.10
C GLU A 123 0.67 17.20 3.89
N ILE A 124 0.72 15.92 3.54
CA ILE A 124 1.93 15.23 3.10
C ILE A 124 1.76 14.94 1.62
N VAL A 125 2.68 15.44 0.80
CA VAL A 125 2.64 15.29 -0.66
C VAL A 125 3.79 14.38 -1.08
N VAL A 126 3.47 13.27 -1.71
CA VAL A 126 4.44 12.31 -2.23
C VAL A 126 4.54 12.48 -3.74
N GLY A 127 5.69 12.98 -4.20
CA GLY A 127 6.00 13.14 -5.61
C GLY A 127 6.17 11.81 -6.34
N LEU A 128 6.07 11.84 -7.66
CA LEU A 128 6.25 10.64 -8.50
C LEU A 128 7.73 10.38 -8.77
N GLU A 129 8.22 9.22 -8.33
CA GLU A 129 9.56 8.73 -8.64
C GLU A 129 9.47 7.32 -9.21
N THR A 130 10.07 7.09 -10.39
CA THR A 130 9.97 5.81 -11.09
C THR A 130 10.66 4.71 -10.27
N GLY A 131 9.92 3.65 -9.96
CA GLY A 131 10.39 2.55 -9.12
C GLY A 131 10.12 2.74 -7.62
N MET A 132 9.69 3.92 -7.19
CA MET A 132 9.35 4.15 -5.78
C MET A 132 8.03 3.45 -5.43
N ALA A 133 8.06 2.73 -4.30
CA ALA A 133 6.89 2.15 -3.68
C ALA A 133 6.39 3.04 -2.53
N LEU A 134 5.11 3.38 -2.55
CA LEU A 134 4.41 4.06 -1.46
C LEU A 134 3.45 3.07 -0.80
N LEU A 135 3.60 2.89 0.50
CA LEU A 135 2.65 2.14 1.33
C LEU A 135 1.92 3.09 2.26
N HIS A 136 0.60 2.99 2.32
CA HIS A 136 -0.21 3.66 3.33
C HIS A 136 -1.29 2.71 3.87
N LYS A 137 -1.64 2.89 5.14
CA LYS A 137 -2.73 2.12 5.74
C LYS A 137 -4.06 2.44 5.05
N HIS A 138 -4.93 1.44 5.01
CA HIS A 138 -6.33 1.59 4.61
C HIS A 138 -7.29 0.94 5.62
N GLY A 139 -8.60 1.08 5.42
CA GLY A 139 -9.62 0.73 6.42
C GLY A 139 -9.67 1.75 7.56
N ASN A 140 -9.79 1.29 8.81
CA ASN A 140 -9.98 2.17 9.98
C ASN A 140 -8.85 3.19 10.21
N ASP A 141 -7.64 2.87 9.76
CA ASP A 141 -6.45 3.73 9.88
C ASP A 141 -6.17 4.49 8.58
N CYS A 142 -7.06 4.43 7.59
CA CYS A 142 -6.88 5.15 6.33
C CYS A 142 -6.87 6.65 6.56
N MET A 143 -5.89 7.33 5.99
CA MET A 143 -5.88 8.79 5.92
C MET A 143 -6.67 9.24 4.69
N LEU A 144 -7.30 10.41 4.77
CA LEU A 144 -7.89 11.06 3.61
C LEU A 144 -6.79 11.35 2.59
N HIS A 145 -6.94 10.85 1.38
CA HIS A 145 -5.91 11.02 0.36
C HIS A 145 -6.49 11.11 -1.04
N GLU A 146 -5.70 11.66 -1.95
CA GLU A 146 -6.07 11.81 -3.36
C GLU A 146 -4.88 11.53 -4.27
N GLY A 147 -5.19 11.26 -5.54
CA GLY A 147 -4.22 11.41 -6.62
C GLY A 147 -4.45 12.74 -7.30
N ARG A 148 -3.54 13.71 -7.10
CA ARG A 148 -3.64 15.06 -7.69
C ARG A 148 -3.67 15.02 -9.21
N GLU A 149 -4.12 16.12 -9.80
CA GLU A 149 -4.21 16.29 -11.24
C GLU A 149 -2.85 16.09 -11.92
N VAL A 150 -2.83 15.27 -12.96
CA VAL A 150 -1.72 15.23 -13.91
C VAL A 150 -1.79 16.50 -14.77
N THR A 151 -0.80 17.36 -14.67
CA THR A 151 -0.79 18.65 -15.40
C THR A 151 -0.11 18.56 -16.76
N ASP A 152 0.77 17.57 -16.94
CA ASP A 152 1.39 17.24 -18.23
C ASP A 152 1.88 15.78 -18.28
N GLY A 153 1.98 15.22 -19.48
CA GLY A 153 2.37 13.82 -19.68
C GLY A 153 1.33 12.81 -19.20
N GLU A 154 1.80 11.65 -18.72
CA GLU A 154 0.96 10.55 -18.23
C GLU A 154 1.53 9.93 -16.96
N LYS A 155 0.69 9.76 -15.93
CA LYS A 155 1.02 9.01 -14.72
C LYS A 155 0.63 7.56 -14.91
N TRP A 156 1.57 6.65 -14.67
CA TRP A 156 1.33 5.22 -14.59
C TRP A 156 1.67 4.71 -13.19
N VAL A 157 0.74 3.96 -12.58
CA VAL A 157 0.91 3.41 -11.23
C VAL A 157 0.31 2.00 -11.16
N ILE A 158 1.03 1.09 -10.52
CA ILE A 158 0.50 -0.22 -10.13
C ILE A 158 -0.07 -0.10 -8.71
N ARG A 159 -1.31 -0.53 -8.51
CA ARG A 159 -1.94 -0.65 -7.20
C ARG A 159 -2.21 -2.11 -6.87
N THR A 160 -1.82 -2.51 -5.68
CA THR A 160 -2.29 -3.72 -5.00
C THR A 160 -2.36 -3.44 -3.50
N ASP A 161 -2.56 -4.45 -2.68
CA ASP A 161 -2.69 -4.32 -1.24
C ASP A 161 -1.87 -5.41 -0.53
N ILE A 162 -1.28 -5.07 0.62
CA ILE A 162 -0.65 -6.06 1.50
C ILE A 162 -1.75 -6.90 2.14
N CYS A 163 -1.68 -8.22 1.93
CA CYS A 163 -2.57 -9.19 2.55
C CYS A 163 -1.91 -9.73 3.81
N VAL A 164 -2.62 -9.65 4.94
CA VAL A 164 -2.21 -10.27 6.20
C VAL A 164 -3.16 -11.38 6.58
N LYS A 165 -2.66 -12.35 7.36
CA LYS A 165 -3.45 -13.47 7.86
C LYS A 165 -4.60 -12.97 8.71
N ARG A 166 -5.81 -13.43 8.38
CA ARG A 166 -6.99 -13.14 9.19
C ARG A 166 -7.03 -14.11 10.37
N GLU A 167 -6.89 -13.59 11.57
CA GLU A 167 -7.11 -14.40 12.78
C GLU A 167 -8.60 -14.77 12.88
N LYS A 168 -8.88 -16.00 13.32
CA LYS A 168 -10.25 -16.40 13.64
C LYS A 168 -10.72 -15.53 14.80
N SER A 169 -11.87 -14.88 14.64
CA SER A 169 -12.54 -14.22 15.77
C SER A 169 -12.71 -15.26 16.87
N ARG A 170 -12.24 -14.95 18.09
CA ARG A 170 -12.51 -15.76 19.29
C ARG A 170 -13.96 -15.67 19.76
N PHE A 171 -14.80 -14.90 19.08
CA PHE A 171 -16.20 -14.63 19.40
C PHE A 171 -17.16 -15.03 18.28
N ALA A 172 -16.88 -16.13 17.60
CA ALA A 172 -17.83 -16.75 16.67
C ALA A 172 -18.32 -18.06 17.29
N ASP A 173 -19.28 -17.94 18.20
CA ASP A 173 -20.29 -18.95 18.56
C ASP A 173 -21.67 -18.31 18.34
#